data_AF-A0A668A646-F1
#
_entry.id   AF-A0A668A646-F1
#
_cell.length_a   1.000
_cell.length_b   1.000
_cell.length_c   1.000
_cell.angle_alpha   90.00
_cell.angle_beta   90.00
_cell.angle_gamma   90.00
#
_symmetry.space_group_name_H-M   'P 1'
#
loop_
_entity.id
_entity.type
_entity.pdbx_description
1 polymer ?
#
loop_
_entity_poly.entity_id
_entity_poly.type
_entity_poly.pdbx_seq_one_letter_code
_entity_poly.pdbx_strand_id
1 'polypeptide(L)'
;LKTELRPLGVTVETNKRSEITEEDDIVLTCAVSRSNPEPHSFRWYQNNNRVGEGKTYEIKQIQPERSGSYTCEATNSVGAARSQPYQINVLCKFHNPWSSTSQEQGPYFQSQNLLLMLFFKVGTV
;
A
#
# COMPACT_ATOMS: atom_id res chain seq x y z
N LEU A 1 28.20 32.40 -12.13
CA LEU A 1 27.16 32.75 -11.14
C LEU A 1 26.44 31.46 -10.75
N LYS A 2 26.37 31.14 -9.45
CA LYS A 2 25.63 29.97 -8.95
C LYS A 2 24.18 30.42 -8.74
N THR A 3 23.30 30.13 -9.70
CA THR A 3 21.90 30.58 -9.66
C THR A 3 21.15 29.87 -8.55
N GLU A 4 20.69 30.61 -7.55
CA GLU A 4 19.80 30.10 -6.51
C GLU A 4 18.42 29.76 -7.07
N LEU A 5 17.94 28.57 -6.75
CA LEU A 5 16.75 27.94 -7.29
C LEU A 5 16.02 27.19 -6.18
N ARG A 6 14.74 27.48 -5.99
CA ARG A 6 13.85 26.63 -5.18
C ARG A 6 13.78 25.21 -5.76
N PRO A 7 13.32 24.21 -4.99
CA PRO A 7 13.14 22.85 -5.51
C PRO A 7 12.18 22.81 -6.71
N LEU A 8 12.54 22.07 -7.76
CA LEU A 8 11.77 21.87 -8.97
C LEU A 8 11.67 20.38 -9.32
N GLY A 9 10.54 19.98 -9.91
CA GLY A 9 10.28 18.59 -10.26
C GLY A 9 10.24 17.69 -9.02
N VAL A 10 9.46 18.11 -8.01
CA VAL A 10 9.26 17.34 -6.78
C VAL A 10 8.26 16.23 -7.06
N THR A 11 8.64 14.98 -6.83
CA THR A 11 7.83 13.79 -7.11
C THR A 11 7.89 12.81 -5.94
N VAL A 12 6.86 11.97 -5.83
CA VAL A 12 6.81 10.86 -4.88
C VAL A 12 7.16 9.59 -5.63
N GLU A 13 8.12 8.85 -5.12
CA GLU A 13 8.53 7.53 -5.60
C GLU A 13 8.24 6.48 -4.53
N THR A 14 7.96 5.24 -4.91
CA THR A 14 7.69 4.14 -3.98
C THR A 14 8.59 2.95 -4.29
N ASN A 15 8.94 2.17 -3.26
CA ASN A 15 9.63 0.89 -3.43
C ASN A 15 8.75 -0.21 -4.03
N LYS A 16 7.42 -0.06 -4.00
CA LYS A 16 6.47 -1.05 -4.53
C LYS A 16 6.25 -0.86 -6.03
N ARG A 17 6.36 -1.94 -6.80
CA ARG A 17 6.12 -1.98 -8.26
C ARG A 17 4.82 -2.69 -8.67
N SER A 18 4.18 -3.35 -7.71
CA SER A 18 2.92 -4.07 -7.86
C SER A 18 1.85 -3.43 -6.96
N GLU A 19 0.66 -4.03 -6.95
CA GLU A 19 -0.38 -3.70 -5.98
C GLU A 19 0.15 -3.74 -4.54
N ILE A 20 -0.34 -2.81 -3.72
CA ILE A 20 -0.02 -2.70 -2.31
C ILE A 20 -1.10 -3.43 -1.55
N THR A 21 -0.70 -4.44 -0.78
CA THR A 21 -1.61 -5.22 0.07
C THR A 21 -1.35 -4.90 1.53
N GLU A 22 -2.34 -5.14 2.39
CA GLU A 22 -2.12 -4.96 3.83
C GLU A 22 -0.94 -5.81 4.35
N GLU A 23 -0.33 -5.33 5.43
CA GLU A 23 0.90 -5.87 6.03
C GLU A 23 2.17 -5.69 5.19
N ASP A 24 2.07 -5.05 4.01
CA ASP A 24 3.25 -4.64 3.26
C ASP A 24 4.03 -3.54 3.96
N ASP A 25 5.36 -3.63 3.88
CA ASP A 25 6.25 -2.52 4.21
C ASP A 25 6.49 -1.66 2.96
N ILE A 26 6.10 -0.38 3.04
CA ILE A 26 6.30 0.57 1.95
C ILE A 26 7.20 1.72 2.38
N VAL A 27 7.98 2.21 1.42
CA VAL A 27 8.89 3.35 1.58
C VAL A 27 8.58 4.33 0.47
N LEU A 28 8.11 5.52 0.84
CA LEU A 28 7.93 6.63 -0.07
C LEU A 28 9.18 7.51 -0.03
N THR A 29 9.66 7.94 -1.20
CA THR A 29 10.83 8.82 -1.34
C THR A 29 10.42 10.10 -2.04
N CYS A 30 10.78 11.25 -1.47
CA CYS A 30 10.57 12.56 -2.08
C CYS A 30 11.76 12.88 -2.98
N ALA A 31 11.56 12.71 -4.28
CA ALA A 31 12.57 13.01 -5.29
C ALA A 31 12.47 14.48 -5.73
N VAL A 32 13.62 15.09 -6.02
CA VAL A 32 13.73 16.48 -6.47
C VAL A 32 14.65 16.48 -7.69
N SER A 33 14.14 16.96 -8.82
CA SER A 33 14.89 16.94 -10.09
C SER A 33 15.98 18.00 -10.13
N ARG A 34 15.70 19.22 -9.65
CA ARG A 34 16.65 20.35 -9.62
C ARG A 34 16.42 21.20 -8.38
N SER A 35 17.49 21.53 -7.66
CA SER A 35 17.46 22.46 -6.53
C SER A 35 18.84 23.06 -6.32
N ASN A 36 18.92 24.31 -5.87
CA ASN A 36 20.17 24.90 -5.43
C ASN A 36 19.90 26.10 -4.49
N PRO A 37 20.27 26.06 -3.20
CA PRO A 37 20.94 24.96 -2.48
C PRO A 37 20.07 23.70 -2.38
N GLU A 38 20.67 22.58 -1.95
CA GLU A 38 19.91 21.34 -1.70
C GLU A 38 18.81 21.56 -0.64
N PRO A 39 17.67 20.85 -0.75
CA PRO A 39 16.62 20.93 0.25
C PRO A 39 17.09 20.43 1.61
N HIS A 40 16.85 21.23 2.65
CA HIS A 40 17.18 20.89 4.03
C HIS A 40 15.98 20.38 4.84
N SER A 41 14.76 20.49 4.28
CA SER A 41 13.52 20.07 4.95
C SER A 41 12.58 19.38 3.96
N PHE A 42 11.95 18.31 4.43
CA PHE A 42 10.95 17.53 3.69
C PHE A 42 9.75 17.25 4.61
N ARG A 43 8.54 17.43 4.10
CA ARG A 43 7.28 17.15 4.82
C ARG A 43 6.37 16.27 4.00
N TRP A 44 5.74 15.31 4.66
CA TRP A 44 4.80 14.37 4.05
C TRP A 44 3.38 14.65 4.48
N TYR A 45 2.45 14.47 3.55
CA TYR A 45 1.04 14.67 3.79
C TYR A 45 0.22 13.54 3.17
N GLN A 46 -0.74 13.02 3.94
CA GLN A 46 -1.79 12.10 3.48
C GLN A 46 -3.12 12.85 3.52
N ASN A 47 -3.82 12.96 2.39
CA ASN A 47 -5.09 13.68 2.29
C ASN A 47 -5.01 15.10 2.90
N ASN A 48 -3.92 15.81 2.57
CA ASN A 48 -3.56 17.15 3.08
C ASN A 48 -3.22 17.23 4.59
N ASN A 49 -3.37 16.16 5.36
CA ASN A 49 -2.93 16.11 6.75
C ASN A 49 -1.45 15.78 6.81
N ARG A 50 -0.70 16.48 7.66
CA ARG A 50 0.73 16.24 7.85
C ARG A 50 0.94 14.91 8.58
N VAL A 51 1.72 14.00 8.00
CA VAL A 51 1.93 12.64 8.53
C VAL A 51 3.38 12.28 8.83
N GLY A 52 4.33 13.10 8.37
CA GLY A 52 5.74 12.82 8.58
C GLY A 52 6.69 13.90 8.07
N GLU A 53 7.96 13.68 8.36
CA GLU A 53 9.10 14.52 7.96
C GLU A 53 10.25 13.63 7.48
N GLY A 54 11.15 14.21 6.69
CA GLY A 54 12.32 13.50 6.15
C GLY A 54 12.19 13.17 4.67
N LYS A 55 13.33 12.91 4.01
CA LYS A 55 13.37 12.61 2.57
C LYS A 55 12.60 11.34 2.21
N THR A 56 12.55 10.40 3.15
CA THR A 56 11.79 9.15 3.05
C THR A 56 10.67 9.12 4.10
N TYR A 57 9.59 8.42 3.80
CA TYR A 57 8.49 8.12 4.70
C TYR A 57 8.19 6.62 4.66
N GLU A 58 8.47 5.95 5.78
CA GLU A 58 8.30 4.50 5.91
C GLU A 58 6.98 4.18 6.60
N ILE A 59 6.21 3.26 6.02
CA ILE A 59 4.99 2.73 6.60
C ILE A 59 5.16 1.22 6.69
N LYS A 60 5.31 0.73 7.91
CA LYS A 60 5.42 -0.71 8.19
C LYS A 60 4.03 -1.32 8.32
N GLN A 61 3.89 -2.54 7.83
CA GLN A 61 2.65 -3.33 7.89
C GLN A 61 1.43 -2.48 7.55
N ILE A 62 1.44 -1.87 6.36
CA ILE A 62 0.43 -0.90 5.95
C ILE A 62 -0.98 -1.49 6.07
N GLN A 63 -1.94 -0.68 6.50
CA GLN A 63 -3.34 -1.09 6.67
C GLN A 63 -4.24 -0.36 5.66
N PRO A 64 -5.44 -0.89 5.34
CA PRO A 64 -6.37 -0.28 4.39
C PRO A 64 -6.66 1.21 4.62
N GLU A 65 -6.68 1.65 5.89
CA GLU A 65 -6.93 3.04 6.30
C GLU A 65 -5.81 4.00 5.91
N ARG A 66 -4.63 3.48 5.57
CA ARG A 66 -3.51 4.26 5.04
C ARG A 66 -3.68 4.59 3.55
N SER A 67 -4.73 4.11 2.89
CA SER A 67 -5.05 4.52 1.52
C SER A 67 -5.28 6.03 1.42
N GLY A 68 -4.98 6.60 0.27
CA GLY A 68 -5.24 8.00 -0.03
C GLY A 68 -4.17 8.69 -0.86
N SER A 69 -4.28 10.01 -0.89
CA SER A 69 -3.43 10.91 -1.67
C SER A 69 -2.22 11.34 -0.87
N TYR A 70 -1.03 10.92 -1.31
CA TYR A 70 0.24 11.27 -0.70
C TYR A 70 0.93 12.39 -1.47
N THR A 71 1.41 13.40 -0.76
CA THR A 71 2.24 14.47 -1.33
C THR A 71 3.44 14.73 -0.43
N CYS A 72 4.56 15.13 -1.04
CA CYS A 72 5.71 15.61 -0.31
C CYS A 72 6.02 17.07 -0.67
N GLU A 73 6.51 17.83 0.31
CA GLU A 73 6.99 19.20 0.15
C GLU A 73 8.48 19.24 0.48
N ALA A 74 9.29 19.72 -0.47
CA ALA A 74 10.72 19.95 -0.29
C ALA A 74 10.98 21.45 -0.12
N THR A 75 11.84 21.81 0.81
CA THR A 75 12.16 23.22 1.13
C THR A 75 13.67 23.44 1.17
N ASN A 76 14.14 24.49 0.50
CA ASN A 76 15.48 25.03 0.65
C ASN A 76 15.43 26.52 1.06
N SER A 77 16.57 27.20 1.16
CA SER A 77 16.63 28.62 1.56
C SER A 77 15.94 29.58 0.59
N VAL A 78 15.72 29.17 -0.66
CA VAL A 78 15.10 29.99 -1.72
C VAL A 78 13.58 29.84 -1.71
N GLY A 79 13.07 28.67 -1.30
CA GLY A 79 11.65 28.44 -1.14
C GLY A 79 11.27 26.96 -1.08
N ALA A 80 9.98 26.70 -1.25
CA ALA A 80 9.39 25.37 -1.20
C ALA A 80 8.68 25.00 -2.51
N ALA A 81 8.58 23.70 -2.76
CA ALA A 81 7.73 23.13 -3.79
C ALA A 81 7.13 21.81 -3.31
N ARG A 82 5.87 21.58 -3.70
CA ARG A 82 5.09 20.40 -3.37
C ARG A 82 4.90 19.53 -4.60
N SER A 83 4.94 18.21 -4.40
CA SER A 83 4.70 17.23 -5.45
C SER A 83 3.25 17.25 -5.93
N GLN A 84 3.03 16.67 -7.11
CA GLN A 84 1.68 16.20 -7.46
C GLN A 84 1.24 15.06 -6.52
N PRO A 85 -0.07 14.88 -6.32
CA PRO A 85 -0.64 13.75 -5.60
C PRO A 85 -0.19 12.39 -6.15
N TYR A 86 0.26 11.51 -5.27
CA TYR A 86 0.50 10.10 -5.55
C TYR A 86 -0.56 9.26 -4.82
N GLN A 87 -1.37 8.51 -5.58
CA GLN A 87 -2.46 7.74 -5.01
C GLN A 87 -1.97 6.37 -4.55
N ILE A 88 -2.23 6.06 -3.28
CA ILE A 88 -1.97 4.75 -2.69
C ILE A 88 -3.33 4.10 -2.40
N ASN A 89 -3.54 2.93 -2.97
CA ASN A 89 -4.68 2.06 -2.68
C ASN A 89 -4.17 0.77 -2.05
N VAL A 90 -4.56 0.52 -0.80
CA VAL A 90 -4.16 -0.66 -0.04
C VAL A 90 -5.29 -1.68 -0.09
N LEU A 91 -4.99 -2.87 -0.62
CA LEU A 91 -5.96 -3.96 -0.72
C LEU A 91 -5.95 -4.80 0.58
N CYS A 92 -7.14 -5.10 1.10
CA CYS A 92 -7.29 -6.06 2.20
C CYS A 92 -7.05 -7.49 1.71
N LYS A 93 -6.52 -8.35 2.57
CA LYS A 93 -6.46 -9.78 2.32
C LYS A 93 -7.80 -10.37 2.73
N PHE A 94 -8.29 -11.32 1.92
CA PHE A 94 -9.48 -12.07 2.30
C PHE A 94 -9.14 -13.02 3.46
N HIS A 95 -9.49 -12.62 4.67
CA HIS A 95 -9.45 -13.53 5.81
C HIS A 95 -10.62 -14.50 5.69
N ASN A 96 -10.35 -15.75 5.27
CA ASN A 96 -11.36 -16.81 5.31
C ASN A 96 -11.53 -17.29 6.77
N PRO A 97 -12.69 -17.11 7.42
CA PRO A 97 -12.89 -17.53 8.80
C PRO A 97 -12.93 -19.06 8.99
N TRP A 98 -13.02 -19.83 7.90
CA TRP A 98 -13.14 -21.30 7.93
C TRP A 98 -11.82 -22.04 7.68
N SER A 99 -10.73 -21.35 7.31
CA SER A 99 -9.44 -22.00 7.04
C SER A 99 -8.68 -22.44 8.29
N SER A 100 -9.14 -22.06 9.49
CA SER A 100 -8.59 -22.51 10.78
C SER A 100 -9.20 -23.82 11.29
N THR A 101 -10.13 -24.45 10.56
CA THR A 101 -10.67 -25.78 10.93
C THR A 101 -10.31 -26.82 9.87
N SER A 102 -9.06 -27.29 9.86
CA SER A 102 -8.68 -28.51 9.11
C SER A 102 -7.46 -29.25 9.70
N GLN A 103 -7.64 -29.75 10.93
CA GLN A 103 -7.16 -31.07 11.37
C GLN A 103 -8.34 -31.58 12.22
N GLU A 104 -9.24 -32.41 11.71
CA GLU A 104 -9.05 -33.86 11.63
C GLU A 104 -9.54 -34.46 10.29
N GLN A 105 -8.91 -35.57 9.92
CA GLN A 105 -9.12 -36.33 8.70
C GLN A 105 -10.55 -36.89 8.59
N GLY A 106 -11.18 -36.74 7.44
CA GLY A 106 -12.39 -37.47 7.05
C GLY A 106 -12.40 -37.76 5.55
N PRO A 107 -12.51 -39.03 5.10
CA PRO A 107 -12.35 -39.39 3.69
C PRO A 107 -13.67 -39.18 2.93
N TYR A 108 -14.08 -37.95 2.67
CA TYR A 108 -15.36 -37.71 1.97
C TYR A 108 -15.40 -36.46 1.10
N PHE A 109 -14.32 -36.03 0.48
CA PHE A 109 -14.44 -34.97 -0.54
C PHE A 109 -13.50 -35.19 -1.71
N GLN A 110 -13.98 -35.93 -2.71
CA GLN A 110 -13.96 -35.54 -4.12
C GLN A 110 -14.86 -36.48 -4.95
N SER A 111 -16.04 -36.01 -5.37
CA SER A 111 -16.46 -36.05 -6.79
C SER A 111 -17.82 -35.37 -6.98
N GLN A 112 -17.91 -34.51 -7.99
CA GLN A 112 -19.16 -33.96 -8.50
C GLN A 112 -19.72 -34.91 -9.55
N ASN A 113 -20.63 -35.80 -9.14
CA ASN A 113 -21.47 -36.56 -10.08
C ASN A 113 -22.91 -36.57 -9.56
N LEU A 114 -23.79 -35.80 -10.21
CA LEU A 114 -25.19 -35.60 -9.83
C LEU A 114 -26.05 -36.89 -9.98
N LEU A 115 -25.51 -37.95 -10.58
CA LEU A 115 -26.21 -39.21 -10.86
C LEU A 115 -26.31 -40.16 -9.65
N LEU A 116 -25.55 -39.94 -8.56
CA LEU A 116 -25.54 -40.83 -7.39
C LEU A 116 -26.63 -40.53 -6.35
N MET A 117 -27.36 -39.42 -6.46
CA MET A 117 -28.30 -38.94 -5.44
C MET A 117 -29.63 -39.73 -5.37
N LEU A 118 -29.86 -40.71 -6.25
CA LEU A 118 -31.18 -41.38 -6.37
C LEU A 118 -31.31 -42.74 -5.66
N PHE A 119 -30.25 -43.33 -5.11
CA PHE A 119 -30.32 -44.74 -4.64
C PHE A 119 -30.38 -45.01 -3.15
N PHE A 120 -30.37 -44.01 -2.26
CA PHE A 120 -30.44 -44.28 -0.81
C PHE A 120 -31.67 -43.67 -0.15
N LYS A 121 -32.83 -44.23 -0.48
CA LYS A 121 -34.02 -44.18 0.38
C LYS A 121 -34.89 -45.43 0.25
N VAL A 122 -34.29 -46.62 0.32
CA VAL A 122 -35.00 -47.87 0.59
C VAL A 122 -34.06 -48.77 1.41
N GLY A 123 -34.45 -49.14 2.64
CA GLY A 123 -33.68 -50.10 3.43
C GLY A 123 -33.93 -49.98 4.93
N THR A 124 -35.06 -50.53 5.36
CA THR A 124 -35.42 -50.88 6.75
C THR A 124 -34.40 -51.81 7.42
N VAL A 125 -34.15 -51.61 8.71
CA VAL A 125 -34.57 -52.50 9.83
C VAL A 125 -34.65 -51.70 11.11
#